data_AF-A0A094HH22-F1
#
_entry.id   AF-A0A094HH22-F1
#
_cell.length_a   1.000
_cell.length_b   1.000
_cell.length_c   1.000
_cell.angle_alpha   90.00
_cell.angle_beta   90.00
_cell.angle_gamma   90.00
#
_symmetry.space_group_name_H-M   'P 1'
#
loop_
_entity.id
_entity.type
_entity.pdbx_description
1 polymer ?
#
loop_
_entity_poly.entity_id
_entity_poly.type
_entity_poly.pdbx_seq_one_letter_code
_entity_poly.pdbx_strand_id
1 'polypeptide(L)'
;MSEEELKTYNGSCHCGNFSFTITVPEIKRGARCNCSLCHRKGYFWLSVTPEQFKADEGTGELACYQVSEGSNRHLFCATCGTGVMAKKVDMSFMAVNLNTVKDLDRKALEVKEFDGASVGEPYKTFDVPTDTIDALDLPDYKTYTGHCHCGDVKVAFKSPDLYDPSTYVVSDNCSICIIHAYVIAYPERHHYQITGTENTTAYFMGDKWIAHRFCKRCGTPVCLDTQTGPPAHVLAKIPEFYHPRLKAYPTNLRVINGLDWKELGINEVKPGEGAADNL
;
A
#
# COMPACT_ATOMS: atom_id res chain seq x y z
N MET A 1 37.87 -2.77 -16.30
CA MET A 1 36.58 -2.41 -15.67
C MET A 1 36.51 -3.25 -14.42
N SER A 2 36.59 -2.66 -13.23
CA SER A 2 36.49 -3.42 -11.98
C SER A 2 35.08 -3.98 -11.88
N GLU A 3 34.94 -5.30 -11.74
CA GLU A 3 33.66 -5.91 -11.37
C GLU A 3 33.24 -5.30 -10.03
N GLU A 4 32.07 -4.67 -10.01
CA GLU A 4 31.49 -4.12 -8.79
C GLU A 4 31.14 -5.29 -7.85
N GLU A 5 31.58 -5.21 -6.60
CA GLU A 5 31.34 -6.27 -5.61
C GLU A 5 29.83 -6.50 -5.43
N LEU A 6 29.41 -7.75 -5.56
CA LEU A 6 28.02 -8.14 -5.40
C LEU A 6 27.70 -8.38 -3.91
N LYS A 7 26.56 -7.86 -3.47
CA LYS A 7 25.98 -8.08 -2.15
C LYS A 7 24.70 -8.87 -2.28
N THR A 8 24.43 -9.70 -1.28
CA THR A 8 23.21 -10.50 -1.19
C THR A 8 22.22 -9.84 -0.22
N TYR A 9 20.99 -9.62 -0.68
CA TYR A 9 19.90 -9.06 0.13
C TYR A 9 18.75 -10.06 0.21
N ASN A 10 18.20 -10.20 1.41
CA ASN A 10 17.03 -11.03 1.65
C ASN A 10 15.75 -10.19 1.55
N GLY A 11 14.68 -10.76 1.02
CA GLY A 11 13.38 -10.11 0.94
C GLY A 11 12.25 -11.10 1.21
N SER A 12 11.09 -10.57 1.59
CA SER A 12 9.89 -11.37 1.77
C SER A 12 8.62 -10.54 1.63
N CYS A 13 7.51 -11.19 1.31
CA CYS A 13 6.20 -10.58 1.56
C CYS A 13 6.00 -10.36 3.07
N HIS A 14 5.02 -9.54 3.46
CA HIS A 14 4.81 -9.22 4.87
C HIS A 14 4.57 -10.46 5.74
N CYS A 15 3.76 -11.42 5.28
CA CYS A 15 3.46 -12.62 6.07
C CYS A 15 4.55 -13.71 6.02
N GLY A 16 5.63 -13.51 5.25
CA GLY A 16 6.71 -14.49 5.10
C GLY A 16 6.39 -15.70 4.21
N ASN A 17 5.14 -15.85 3.74
CA ASN A 17 4.76 -16.96 2.85
C ASN A 17 5.51 -16.94 1.51
N PHE A 18 5.98 -15.75 1.09
CA PHE A 18 6.90 -15.62 -0.01
C PHE A 18 8.23 -15.03 0.45
N SER A 19 9.34 -15.69 0.17
CA SER A 19 10.70 -15.21 0.47
C SER A 19 11.63 -15.41 -0.72
N PHE A 20 12.61 -14.52 -0.82
CA PHE A 20 13.54 -14.49 -1.93
C PHE A 20 14.86 -13.83 -1.52
N THR A 21 15.86 -14.06 -2.35
CA THR A 21 17.18 -13.45 -2.28
C THR A 21 17.48 -12.73 -3.59
N ILE A 22 18.11 -11.55 -3.51
CA ILE A 22 18.72 -10.89 -4.67
C ILE A 22 20.23 -10.73 -4.48
N THR A 23 21.00 -10.94 -5.54
CA THR A 23 22.45 -10.73 -5.55
C THR A 23 22.79 -9.68 -6.60
N VAL A 24 23.11 -8.47 -6.14
CA VAL A 24 23.28 -7.26 -6.95
C VAL A 24 24.39 -6.39 -6.36
N PRO A 25 24.94 -5.41 -7.11
CA PRO A 25 25.78 -4.38 -6.51
C PRO A 25 25.05 -3.65 -5.37
N GLU A 26 25.79 -2.85 -4.61
CA GLU A 26 25.19 -2.04 -3.55
C GLU A 26 23.98 -1.23 -4.02
N ILE A 27 22.83 -1.40 -3.35
CA ILE A 27 21.58 -0.72 -3.72
C ILE A 27 21.70 0.73 -3.27
N LYS A 28 22.01 1.62 -4.21
CA LYS A 28 22.12 3.08 -3.98
C LYS A 28 20.90 3.86 -4.46
N ARG A 29 20.04 3.21 -5.24
CA ARG A 29 18.88 3.84 -5.89
C ARG A 29 17.77 2.85 -6.18
N GLY A 30 16.56 3.38 -6.32
CA GLY A 30 15.41 2.67 -6.86
C GLY A 30 14.57 3.55 -7.76
N ALA A 31 13.56 2.98 -8.39
CA ALA A 31 12.67 3.70 -9.30
C ALA A 31 11.24 3.76 -8.75
N ARG A 32 10.61 4.94 -8.80
CA ARG A 32 9.17 5.11 -8.57
C ARG A 32 8.49 5.39 -9.89
N CYS A 33 7.43 4.65 -10.16
CA CYS A 33 6.63 4.82 -11.37
C CYS A 33 5.31 5.50 -11.01
N ASN A 34 4.95 6.55 -11.74
CA ASN A 34 3.72 7.32 -11.52
C ASN A 34 2.47 6.69 -12.15
N CYS A 35 2.56 5.54 -12.85
CA CYS A 35 1.37 4.91 -13.42
C CYS A 35 0.38 4.53 -12.31
N SER A 36 -0.92 4.49 -12.65
CA SER A 36 -2.01 4.27 -11.69
C SER A 36 -1.79 3.05 -10.79
N LEU A 37 -1.32 1.93 -11.34
CA LEU A 37 -1.05 0.71 -10.56
C LEU A 37 0.14 0.90 -9.60
N CYS A 38 1.25 1.45 -10.08
CA CYS A 38 2.45 1.62 -9.25
C CYS A 38 2.22 2.61 -8.13
N HIS A 39 1.53 3.71 -8.42
CA HIS A 39 1.12 4.70 -7.44
C HIS A 39 0.22 4.08 -6.36
N ARG A 40 -0.83 3.36 -6.76
CA ARG A 40 -1.79 2.70 -5.85
C ARG A 40 -1.15 1.64 -4.95
N LYS A 41 -0.19 0.89 -5.48
CA LYS A 41 0.53 -0.16 -4.75
C LYS A 41 1.76 0.34 -4.00
N GLY A 42 2.12 1.62 -4.17
CA GLY A 42 3.24 2.22 -3.47
C GLY A 42 4.58 1.59 -3.81
N TYR A 43 4.73 1.11 -5.05
CA TYR A 43 5.92 0.37 -5.44
C TYR A 43 7.19 1.22 -5.45
N PHE A 44 8.28 0.61 -5.01
CA PHE A 44 9.63 1.15 -5.15
C PHE A 44 10.51 0.09 -5.80
N TRP A 45 10.86 0.27 -7.06
CA TRP A 45 11.41 -0.80 -7.89
C TRP A 45 12.93 -0.82 -7.93
N LEU A 46 13.50 -2.02 -7.94
CA LEU A 46 14.85 -2.30 -8.40
C LEU A 46 14.78 -3.26 -9.57
N SER A 47 15.30 -2.86 -10.73
CA SER A 47 15.45 -3.76 -11.87
C SER A 47 16.52 -4.80 -11.57
N VAL A 48 16.22 -6.07 -11.87
CA VAL A 48 17.13 -7.21 -11.69
C VAL A 48 17.06 -8.12 -12.92
N THR A 49 18.10 -8.90 -13.18
CA THR A 49 18.03 -10.00 -14.16
C THR A 49 17.51 -11.28 -13.49
N PRO A 50 17.05 -12.28 -14.27
CA PRO A 50 16.62 -13.56 -13.71
C PRO A 50 17.71 -14.26 -12.88
N GLU A 51 18.98 -14.10 -13.22
CA GLU A 51 20.12 -14.70 -12.53
C GLU A 51 20.43 -14.01 -11.19
N GLN A 52 20.03 -12.75 -11.07
CA GLN A 52 20.19 -11.96 -9.84
C GLN A 52 19.10 -12.23 -8.81
N PHE A 53 18.04 -12.94 -9.17
CA PHE A 53 16.90 -13.22 -8.30
C PHE A 53 16.75 -14.71 -8.05
N LYS A 54 16.60 -15.10 -6.78
CA LYS A 54 16.29 -16.47 -6.39
C LYS A 54 15.13 -16.47 -5.41
N ALA A 55 14.06 -17.19 -5.75
CA ALA A 55 13.00 -17.49 -4.79
C ALA A 55 13.50 -18.60 -3.84
N ASP A 56 13.20 -18.47 -2.54
CA ASP A 56 13.66 -19.44 -1.54
C ASP A 56 12.86 -20.75 -1.65
N GLU A 57 13.47 -21.88 -1.27
CA GLU A 57 12.82 -23.18 -1.32
C GLU A 57 11.61 -23.25 -0.37
N GLY A 58 10.51 -23.86 -0.83
CA GLY A 58 9.28 -24.00 -0.04
C GLY A 58 8.43 -22.73 0.05
N THR A 59 8.83 -21.65 -0.63
CA THR A 59 8.02 -20.44 -0.77
C THR A 59 6.69 -20.73 -1.49
N GLY A 60 5.61 -20.08 -1.07
CA GLY A 60 4.30 -20.21 -1.74
C GLY A 60 4.24 -19.52 -3.10
N GLU A 61 3.11 -19.64 -3.80
CA GLU A 61 2.89 -18.94 -5.06
C GLU A 61 2.42 -17.50 -4.87
N LEU A 62 2.78 -16.63 -5.82
CA LEU A 62 2.28 -15.27 -5.90
C LEU A 62 1.09 -15.19 -6.86
N ALA A 63 0.05 -14.47 -6.44
CA ALA A 63 -1.01 -14.06 -7.34
C ALA A 63 -0.48 -13.07 -8.39
N CYS A 64 -1.12 -13.02 -9.55
CA CYS A 64 -0.69 -12.20 -10.68
C CYS A 64 -1.79 -11.25 -11.11
N TYR A 65 -1.42 -9.98 -11.32
CA TYR A 65 -2.28 -8.99 -11.96
C TYR A 65 -1.58 -8.39 -13.17
N GLN A 66 -2.30 -8.32 -14.28
CA GLN A 66 -1.83 -7.76 -15.55
C GLN A 66 -2.88 -6.76 -16.02
N VAL A 67 -2.46 -5.54 -16.37
CA VAL A 67 -3.38 -4.43 -16.72
C VAL A 67 -3.99 -4.66 -18.10
N SER A 68 -3.14 -5.02 -19.05
CA SER A 68 -3.49 -5.33 -20.44
C SER A 68 -2.59 -6.43 -20.97
N GLU A 69 -3.00 -7.09 -22.05
CA GLU A 69 -2.17 -8.09 -22.71
C GLU A 69 -0.79 -7.53 -23.08
N GLY A 70 0.26 -8.34 -22.88
CA GLY A 70 1.65 -7.93 -23.11
C GLY A 70 2.26 -6.96 -22.07
N SER A 71 1.46 -6.37 -21.17
CA SER A 71 1.99 -5.54 -20.07
C SER A 71 2.73 -6.37 -19.01
N ASN A 72 3.45 -5.71 -18.12
CA ASN A 72 4.15 -6.37 -17.02
C ASN A 72 3.15 -7.13 -16.12
N ARG A 73 3.51 -8.37 -15.76
CA ARG A 73 2.81 -9.16 -14.74
C ARG A 73 3.28 -8.70 -13.38
N HIS A 74 2.38 -8.10 -12.59
CA HIS A 74 2.64 -7.70 -11.22
C HIS A 74 2.27 -8.84 -10.28
N LEU A 75 3.28 -9.38 -9.57
CA LEU A 75 3.14 -10.52 -8.68
C LEU A 75 3.05 -10.08 -7.22
N PHE A 76 2.05 -10.58 -6.50
CA PHE A 76 1.76 -10.21 -5.12
C PHE A 76 1.32 -11.40 -4.28
N CYS A 77 1.57 -11.33 -2.97
CA CYS A 77 1.15 -12.38 -2.05
C CYS A 77 -0.38 -12.35 -1.88
N ALA A 78 -1.05 -13.46 -2.16
CA ALA A 78 -2.51 -13.57 -2.01
C ALA A 78 -2.98 -13.47 -0.54
N THR A 79 -2.08 -13.69 0.43
CA THR A 79 -2.38 -13.68 1.87
C THR A 79 -2.31 -12.29 2.49
N CYS A 80 -1.28 -11.50 2.18
CA CYS A 80 -1.06 -10.17 2.77
C CYS A 80 -1.14 -9.02 1.76
N GLY A 81 -1.30 -9.30 0.47
CA GLY A 81 -1.43 -8.30 -0.60
C GLY A 81 -0.11 -7.66 -1.01
N THR A 82 1.01 -7.98 -0.33
CA THR A 82 2.32 -7.40 -0.62
C THR A 82 2.70 -7.69 -2.07
N GLY A 83 2.87 -6.64 -2.87
CA GLY A 83 3.42 -6.81 -4.22
C GLY A 83 4.94 -6.95 -4.15
N VAL A 84 5.44 -8.07 -4.64
CA VAL A 84 6.83 -8.52 -4.48
C VAL A 84 7.68 -8.16 -5.68
N MET A 85 7.15 -8.38 -6.88
CA MET A 85 7.91 -8.21 -8.11
C MET A 85 7.00 -7.93 -9.31
N ALA A 86 7.59 -7.43 -10.38
CA ALA A 86 6.95 -7.33 -11.69
C ALA A 86 7.87 -7.96 -12.75
N LYS A 87 7.30 -8.66 -13.74
CA LYS A 87 8.08 -9.24 -14.84
C LYS A 87 7.31 -9.30 -16.15
N LYS A 88 8.01 -9.32 -17.28
CA LYS A 88 7.43 -9.73 -18.56
C LYS A 88 7.40 -11.25 -18.70
N VAL A 89 6.53 -11.73 -19.58
CA VAL A 89 6.38 -13.18 -19.87
C VAL A 89 7.64 -13.72 -20.53
N ASP A 90 8.23 -12.96 -21.45
CA ASP A 90 9.48 -13.27 -22.14
C ASP A 90 10.74 -13.02 -21.29
N MET A 91 10.58 -12.62 -20.02
CA MET A 91 11.65 -12.29 -19.08
C MET A 91 12.59 -11.16 -19.54
N SER A 92 12.21 -10.38 -20.56
CA SER A 92 12.97 -9.21 -21.03
C SER A 92 13.01 -8.06 -20.00
N PHE A 93 12.12 -8.11 -19.00
CA PHE A 93 12.09 -7.19 -17.87
C PHE A 93 11.71 -7.92 -16.59
N MET A 94 12.41 -7.59 -15.50
CA MET A 94 12.11 -8.04 -14.14
C MET A 94 12.52 -6.97 -13.14
N ALA A 95 11.69 -6.73 -12.14
CA ALA A 95 11.98 -5.81 -11.04
C ALA A 95 11.40 -6.33 -9.73
N VAL A 96 12.11 -6.08 -8.64
CA VAL A 96 11.69 -6.40 -7.27
C VAL A 96 11.29 -5.14 -6.53
N ASN A 97 10.28 -5.25 -5.66
CA ASN A 97 9.85 -4.15 -4.81
C ASN A 97 10.82 -4.02 -3.62
N LEU A 98 11.63 -2.96 -3.60
CA LEU A 98 12.56 -2.61 -2.51
C LEU A 98 11.86 -2.47 -1.16
N ASN A 99 10.54 -2.21 -1.13
CA ASN A 99 9.81 -2.22 0.13
C ASN A 99 9.81 -3.60 0.80
N THR A 100 10.02 -4.68 0.04
CA THR A 100 10.08 -6.07 0.55
C THR A 100 11.49 -6.54 0.94
N VAL A 101 12.53 -5.75 0.66
CA VAL A 101 13.91 -6.06 1.02
C VAL A 101 14.17 -5.76 2.50
N LYS A 102 14.68 -6.72 3.25
CA LYS A 102 14.95 -6.57 4.68
C LYS A 102 16.15 -5.66 4.91
N ASP A 103 16.15 -4.96 6.04
CA ASP A 103 17.27 -4.15 6.53
C ASP A 103 17.80 -3.08 5.55
N LEU A 104 16.95 -2.63 4.62
CA LEU A 104 17.26 -1.60 3.65
C LEU A 104 16.81 -0.22 4.14
N ASP A 105 17.74 0.73 4.28
CA ASP A 105 17.41 2.14 4.49
C ASP A 105 16.91 2.75 3.18
N ARG A 106 15.59 2.69 2.98
CA ARG A 106 14.91 3.18 1.78
C ARG A 106 14.93 4.70 1.68
N LYS A 107 15.08 5.42 2.80
CA LYS A 107 15.12 6.88 2.84
C LYS A 107 16.46 7.41 2.33
N ALA A 108 17.53 6.64 2.48
CA ALA A 108 18.85 6.96 1.98
C ALA A 108 19.04 6.73 0.46
N LEU A 109 18.07 6.08 -0.22
CA LEU A 109 18.19 5.75 -1.63
C LEU A 109 17.84 6.93 -2.54
N GLU A 110 18.64 7.14 -3.59
CA GLU A 110 18.26 8.02 -4.70
C GLU A 110 16.98 7.48 -5.37
N VAL A 111 15.98 8.34 -5.54
CA VAL A 111 14.73 7.99 -6.21
C VAL A 111 14.78 8.46 -7.66
N LYS A 112 14.70 7.50 -8.58
CA LYS A 112 14.51 7.78 -10.00
C LYS A 112 13.02 7.75 -10.33
N GLU A 113 12.51 8.87 -10.82
CA GLU A 113 11.14 8.94 -11.30
C GLU A 113 11.03 8.33 -12.70
N PHE A 114 9.98 7.55 -12.91
CA PHE A 114 9.61 6.98 -14.20
C PHE A 114 8.18 7.39 -14.53
N ASP A 115 8.00 8.06 -15.67
CA ASP A 115 6.70 8.44 -16.19
C ASP A 115 6.01 7.26 -16.88
N GLY A 116 5.50 6.33 -16.08
CA GLY A 116 4.71 5.21 -16.58
C GLY A 116 3.26 5.58 -16.92
N ALA A 117 2.79 6.77 -16.51
CA ALA A 117 1.45 7.26 -16.86
C ALA A 117 1.34 7.64 -18.35
N SER A 118 2.45 7.99 -19.00
CA SER A 118 2.50 8.25 -20.45
C SER A 118 2.71 6.99 -21.30
N VAL A 119 2.86 5.82 -20.68
CA VAL A 119 3.08 4.55 -21.40
C VAL A 119 1.76 3.83 -21.65
N GLY A 120 1.38 3.75 -22.93
CA GLY A 120 0.15 3.08 -23.36
C GLY A 120 -1.09 3.94 -23.18
N GLU A 121 -2.25 3.29 -23.13
CA GLU A 121 -3.52 4.00 -22.98
C GLU A 121 -3.67 4.59 -21.57
N PRO A 122 -4.12 5.85 -21.45
CA PRO A 122 -4.36 6.47 -20.14
C PRO A 122 -5.33 5.65 -19.30
N TYR A 123 -4.96 5.45 -18.03
CA TYR A 123 -5.82 4.77 -17.08
C TYR A 123 -7.10 5.58 -16.82
N LYS A 124 -8.25 4.92 -16.94
CA LYS A 124 -9.56 5.51 -16.64
C LYS A 124 -10.01 5.09 -15.25
N THR A 125 -10.46 6.06 -14.47
CA THR A 125 -11.08 5.81 -13.16
C THR A 125 -12.47 5.21 -13.31
N PHE A 126 -12.95 4.58 -12.25
CA PHE A 126 -14.29 4.01 -12.20
C PHE A 126 -15.22 4.89 -11.39
N ASP A 127 -16.49 4.96 -11.79
CA ASP A 127 -17.52 5.65 -11.01
C ASP A 127 -17.67 5.01 -9.64
N VAL A 128 -17.68 5.84 -8.60
CA VAL A 128 -17.80 5.43 -7.21
C VAL A 128 -19.19 5.84 -6.72
N PRO A 129 -20.02 4.90 -6.22
CA PRO A 129 -21.30 5.25 -5.60
C PRO A 129 -21.07 6.15 -4.38
N THR A 130 -21.79 7.28 -4.33
CA THR A 130 -21.69 8.27 -3.25
C THR A 130 -23.02 8.56 -2.57
N ASP A 131 -24.13 7.92 -2.96
CA ASP A 131 -25.48 8.27 -2.48
C ASP A 131 -25.58 8.36 -0.95
N THR A 132 -24.96 7.43 -0.22
CA THR A 132 -24.99 7.42 1.25
C THR A 132 -24.08 8.48 1.87
N ILE A 133 -23.01 8.86 1.16
CA ILE A 133 -22.06 9.89 1.60
C ILE A 133 -22.60 11.29 1.31
N ASP A 134 -23.24 11.48 0.16
CA ASP A 134 -23.82 12.75 -0.27
C ASP A 134 -25.05 13.11 0.57
N ALA A 135 -25.75 12.13 1.13
CA ALA A 135 -26.86 12.33 2.06
C ALA A 135 -26.43 12.86 3.45
N LEU A 136 -25.13 12.83 3.78
CA LEU A 136 -24.63 13.32 5.07
C LEU A 136 -24.51 14.85 5.08
N ASP A 137 -25.23 15.50 5.99
CA ASP A 137 -25.15 16.95 6.22
C ASP A 137 -23.91 17.30 7.07
N LEU A 138 -22.78 17.45 6.39
CA LEU A 138 -21.49 17.79 6.96
C LEU A 138 -20.86 18.92 6.12
N PRO A 139 -21.27 20.18 6.34
CA PRO A 139 -20.90 21.31 5.48
C PRO A 139 -19.39 21.63 5.51
N ASP A 140 -18.71 21.31 6.62
CA ASP A 140 -17.27 21.53 6.77
C ASP A 140 -16.41 20.37 6.23
N TYR A 141 -17.04 19.33 5.65
CA TYR A 141 -16.37 18.13 5.18
C TYR A 141 -16.36 18.05 3.66
N LYS A 142 -15.21 17.64 3.11
CA LYS A 142 -15.06 17.33 1.69
C LYS A 142 -15.31 15.84 1.42
N THR A 143 -15.91 15.55 0.26
CA THR A 143 -16.11 14.18 -0.23
C THR A 143 -14.89 13.72 -1.02
N TYR A 144 -14.37 12.54 -0.68
CA TYR A 144 -13.25 11.89 -1.35
C TYR A 144 -13.70 10.54 -1.89
N THR A 145 -13.35 10.24 -3.13
CA THR A 145 -13.70 8.97 -3.79
C THR A 145 -12.47 8.28 -4.36
N GLY A 146 -12.50 6.96 -4.37
CA GLY A 146 -11.38 6.16 -4.83
C GLY A 146 -11.76 4.71 -5.08
N HIS A 147 -10.80 3.97 -5.61
CA HIS A 147 -10.96 2.55 -5.89
C HIS A 147 -9.62 1.84 -6.01
N CYS A 148 -9.65 0.51 -5.80
CA CYS A 148 -8.54 -0.34 -6.18
C CYS A 148 -8.26 -0.24 -7.69
N HIS A 149 -7.11 -0.73 -8.16
CA HIS A 149 -6.74 -0.52 -9.56
C HIS A 149 -7.72 -1.14 -10.57
N CYS A 150 -8.34 -2.28 -10.27
CA CYS A 150 -9.28 -2.92 -11.19
C CYS A 150 -10.73 -2.41 -11.07
N GLY A 151 -11.04 -1.56 -10.10
CA GLY A 151 -12.40 -1.03 -9.88
C GLY A 151 -13.34 -1.92 -9.06
N ASP A 152 -12.94 -3.16 -8.73
CA ASP A 152 -13.77 -4.14 -8.00
C ASP A 152 -14.05 -3.74 -6.54
N VAL A 153 -13.23 -2.85 -5.98
CA VAL A 153 -13.36 -2.31 -4.61
C VAL A 153 -13.31 -0.80 -4.70
N LYS A 154 -14.34 -0.12 -4.20
CA LYS A 154 -14.48 1.34 -4.28
C LYS A 154 -14.77 1.90 -2.90
N VAL A 155 -14.27 3.11 -2.66
CA VAL A 155 -14.37 3.79 -1.37
C VAL A 155 -14.84 5.23 -1.59
N ALA A 156 -15.75 5.68 -0.74
CA ALA A 156 -16.18 7.06 -0.68
C ALA A 156 -16.24 7.47 0.79
N PHE A 157 -15.76 8.66 1.13
CA PHE A 157 -15.87 9.17 2.49
C PHE A 157 -15.90 10.69 2.56
N LYS A 158 -16.43 11.20 3.66
CA LYS A 158 -16.30 12.61 4.06
C LYS A 158 -15.22 12.76 5.13
N SER A 159 -14.39 13.78 4.99
CA SER A 159 -13.35 14.16 5.95
C SER A 159 -13.23 15.68 6.00
N PRO A 160 -12.73 16.27 7.10
CA PRO A 160 -12.13 17.60 7.02
C PRO A 160 -11.09 17.62 5.88
N ASP A 161 -10.79 18.81 5.38
CA ASP A 161 -9.91 18.97 4.24
C ASP A 161 -8.57 18.26 4.45
N LEU A 162 -8.26 17.26 3.62
CA LEU A 162 -7.02 16.48 3.73
C LEU A 162 -5.74 17.33 3.53
N TYR A 163 -5.89 18.55 3.00
CA TYR A 163 -4.79 19.52 2.86
C TYR A 163 -4.66 20.45 4.07
N ASP A 164 -5.64 20.47 4.98
CA ASP A 164 -5.52 21.22 6.23
C ASP A 164 -4.49 20.53 7.14
N PRO A 165 -3.47 21.22 7.66
CA PRO A 165 -2.45 20.64 8.54
C PRO A 165 -3.01 20.03 9.84
N SER A 166 -4.22 20.41 10.26
CA SER A 166 -4.92 19.82 11.41
C SER A 166 -5.57 18.48 11.08
N THR A 167 -5.79 18.16 9.80
CA THR A 167 -6.31 16.88 9.35
C THR A 167 -5.21 15.82 9.45
N TYR A 168 -5.43 14.81 10.27
CA TYR A 168 -4.43 13.79 10.53
C TYR A 168 -4.31 12.80 9.36
N VAL A 169 -3.35 13.09 8.47
CA VAL A 169 -2.85 12.19 7.43
C VAL A 169 -1.50 11.66 7.85
N VAL A 170 -1.29 10.34 7.81
CA VAL A 170 -0.09 9.71 8.38
C VAL A 170 0.56 8.73 7.41
N SER A 171 1.89 8.71 7.40
CA SER A 171 2.68 7.57 6.92
C SER A 171 3.37 6.92 8.12
N ASP A 172 2.90 5.72 8.46
CA ASP A 172 3.37 4.99 9.63
C ASP A 172 4.59 4.12 9.30
N ASN A 173 5.43 3.86 10.30
CA ASN A 173 6.69 3.13 10.16
C ASN A 173 6.56 1.62 10.49
N CYS A 174 5.33 1.16 10.73
CA CYS A 174 5.05 -0.25 10.96
C CYS A 174 5.48 -1.11 9.74
N SER A 175 5.88 -2.37 9.94
CA SER A 175 6.42 -3.24 8.88
C SER A 175 5.49 -3.37 7.67
N ILE A 176 4.19 -3.56 7.89
CA ILE A 176 3.20 -3.62 6.79
C ILE A 176 3.00 -2.26 6.13
N CYS A 177 3.06 -1.17 6.91
CA CYS A 177 2.89 0.19 6.44
C CYS A 177 4.03 0.58 5.50
N ILE A 178 5.27 0.23 5.84
CA ILE A 178 6.45 0.40 4.98
C ILE A 178 6.31 -0.45 3.71
N ILE A 179 6.00 -1.74 3.85
CA ILE A 179 5.92 -2.67 2.72
C ILE A 179 4.89 -2.21 1.68
N HIS A 180 3.72 -1.76 2.13
CA HIS A 180 2.64 -1.28 1.27
C HIS A 180 2.68 0.23 0.99
N ALA A 181 3.68 0.92 1.55
CA ALA A 181 3.85 2.38 1.54
C ALA A 181 2.55 3.14 1.88
N TYR A 182 1.86 2.76 2.95
CA TYR A 182 0.60 3.41 3.33
C TYR A 182 0.77 4.90 3.60
N VAL A 183 -0.23 5.63 3.12
CA VAL A 183 -0.55 6.99 3.57
C VAL A 183 -2.03 6.96 3.93
N ILE A 184 -2.35 7.19 5.20
CA ILE A 184 -3.65 6.86 5.77
C ILE A 184 -4.35 8.12 6.23
N ALA A 185 -5.62 8.27 5.84
CA ALA A 185 -6.57 9.16 6.51
C ALA A 185 -7.50 8.35 7.41
N TYR A 186 -8.08 9.02 8.41
CA TYR A 186 -8.93 8.40 9.42
C TYR A 186 -10.36 8.98 9.39
N PRO A 187 -11.12 8.80 8.29
CA PRO A 187 -12.51 9.24 8.26
C PRO A 187 -13.31 8.50 9.33
N GLU A 188 -14.34 9.13 9.87
CA GLU A 188 -15.25 8.46 10.79
C GLU A 188 -16.00 7.33 10.08
N ARG A 189 -16.24 6.23 10.79
CA ARG A 189 -16.93 5.05 10.23
C ARG A 189 -18.32 5.37 9.68
N HIS A 190 -19.03 6.32 10.27
CA HIS A 190 -20.35 6.76 9.79
C HIS A 190 -20.26 7.71 8.59
N HIS A 191 -19.07 8.23 8.28
CA HIS A 191 -18.78 9.09 7.12
C HIS A 191 -18.11 8.32 5.98
N TYR A 192 -18.16 6.99 6.01
CA TYR A 192 -17.39 6.12 5.14
C TYR A 192 -18.27 5.04 4.50
N GLN A 193 -18.05 4.83 3.19
CA GLN A 193 -18.69 3.80 2.39
C GLN A 193 -17.62 3.01 1.65
N ILE A 194 -17.73 1.68 1.68
CA ILE A 194 -16.96 0.77 0.83
C ILE A 194 -17.91 -0.16 0.10
N THR A 195 -17.70 -0.29 -1.21
CA THR A 195 -18.43 -1.24 -2.07
C THR A 195 -17.46 -2.28 -2.60
N GLY A 196 -17.92 -3.52 -2.75
CA GLY A 196 -17.07 -4.62 -3.24
C GLY A 196 -16.18 -5.23 -2.17
N THR A 197 -16.57 -5.17 -0.88
CA THR A 197 -15.79 -5.74 0.22
C THR A 197 -15.59 -7.24 0.09
N GLU A 198 -16.53 -7.95 -0.55
CA GLU A 198 -16.42 -9.37 -0.93
C GLU A 198 -15.26 -9.64 -1.90
N ASN A 199 -14.80 -8.62 -2.63
CA ASN A 199 -13.62 -8.65 -3.50
C ASN A 199 -12.32 -8.32 -2.76
N THR A 200 -12.35 -8.23 -1.42
CA THR A 200 -11.17 -8.02 -0.57
C THR A 200 -10.73 -9.28 0.16
N THR A 201 -9.42 -9.47 0.29
CA THR A 201 -8.84 -10.34 1.31
C THR A 201 -8.57 -9.50 2.55
N ALA A 202 -8.83 -10.06 3.74
CA ALA A 202 -8.48 -9.46 5.02
C ALA A 202 -7.25 -10.18 5.59
N TYR A 203 -6.18 -9.42 5.81
CA TYR A 203 -4.99 -9.90 6.48
C TYR A 203 -4.89 -9.33 7.89
N PHE A 204 -4.56 -10.19 8.85
CA PHE A 204 -4.49 -9.88 10.27
C PHE A 204 -3.10 -10.13 10.81
N MET A 205 -2.68 -9.29 11.75
CA MET A 205 -1.44 -9.43 12.51
C MET A 205 -1.76 -9.36 14.01
N GLY A 206 -0.83 -9.84 14.85
CA GLY A 206 -0.92 -9.70 16.31
C GLY A 206 -2.27 -10.16 16.88
N ASP A 207 -2.92 -9.27 17.63
CA ASP A 207 -4.23 -9.47 18.28
C ASP A 207 -5.44 -9.56 17.32
N LYS A 208 -5.20 -9.55 16.00
CA LYS A 208 -6.18 -9.85 14.94
C LYS A 208 -7.44 -8.98 14.91
N TRP A 209 -7.34 -7.72 15.31
CA TRP A 209 -8.50 -6.81 15.34
C TRP A 209 -8.51 -5.79 14.19
N ILE A 210 -7.34 -5.45 13.65
CA ILE A 210 -7.22 -4.62 12.44
C ILE A 210 -7.07 -5.51 11.21
N ALA A 211 -8.07 -5.50 10.34
CA ALA A 211 -8.03 -6.16 9.04
C ALA A 211 -7.38 -5.25 7.99
N HIS A 212 -6.22 -5.62 7.49
CA HIS A 212 -5.64 -4.98 6.30
C HIS A 212 -6.34 -5.53 5.06
N ARG A 213 -7.15 -4.70 4.42
CA ARG A 213 -7.96 -5.11 3.26
C ARG A 213 -7.27 -4.73 1.95
N PHE A 214 -7.10 -5.71 1.08
CA PHE A 214 -6.60 -5.51 -0.29
C PHE A 214 -7.48 -6.24 -1.30
N CYS A 215 -7.55 -5.70 -2.51
CA CYS A 215 -8.33 -6.31 -3.58
C CYS A 215 -7.74 -7.68 -3.98
N LYS A 216 -8.59 -8.72 -4.03
CA LYS A 216 -8.22 -10.09 -4.44
C LYS A 216 -7.61 -10.14 -5.84
N ARG A 217 -8.10 -9.30 -6.74
CA ARG A 217 -7.70 -9.31 -8.17
C ARG A 217 -6.41 -8.56 -8.44
N CYS A 218 -6.32 -7.29 -8.03
CA CYS A 218 -5.15 -6.45 -8.32
C CYS A 218 -4.13 -6.35 -7.17
N GLY A 219 -4.48 -6.84 -5.99
CA GLY A 219 -3.64 -6.75 -4.79
C GLY A 219 -3.41 -5.33 -4.29
N THR A 220 -4.17 -4.33 -4.77
CA THR A 220 -4.10 -2.96 -4.24
C THR A 220 -4.63 -2.96 -2.81
N PRO A 221 -3.85 -2.48 -1.82
CA PRO A 221 -4.36 -2.30 -0.48
C PRO A 221 -5.26 -1.06 -0.40
N VAL A 222 -6.43 -1.21 0.22
CA VAL A 222 -7.52 -0.24 0.14
C VAL A 222 -7.72 0.47 1.47
N CYS A 223 -7.91 -0.29 2.54
CA CYS A 223 -8.26 0.25 3.85
C CYS A 223 -7.81 -0.70 4.96
N LEU A 224 -7.82 -0.19 6.18
CA LEU A 224 -7.71 -0.96 7.41
C LEU A 224 -9.09 -0.93 8.04
N ASP A 225 -9.61 -2.09 8.42
CA ASP A 225 -10.91 -2.19 9.06
C ASP A 225 -10.73 -2.69 10.48
N THR A 226 -11.01 -1.81 11.44
CA THR A 226 -10.96 -2.10 12.89
C THR A 226 -12.10 -3.00 13.38
N GLN A 227 -12.97 -3.47 12.48
CA GLN A 227 -14.11 -4.36 12.76
C GLN A 227 -14.99 -3.85 13.91
N THR A 228 -15.12 -4.62 14.99
CA THR A 228 -15.88 -4.27 16.21
C THR A 228 -15.05 -3.51 17.24
N GLY A 229 -13.81 -3.14 16.91
CA GLY A 229 -12.88 -2.47 17.80
C GLY A 229 -11.82 -3.42 18.40
N PRO A 230 -10.85 -2.86 19.15
CA PRO A 230 -9.79 -3.63 19.77
C PRO A 230 -10.31 -4.57 20.88
N PRO A 231 -9.68 -5.73 21.10
CA PRO A 231 -9.93 -6.59 22.25
C PRO A 231 -9.72 -5.82 23.56
N ALA A 232 -10.39 -6.23 24.65
CA ALA A 232 -10.34 -5.53 25.93
C ALA A 232 -8.90 -5.32 26.46
N HIS A 233 -8.01 -6.29 26.28
CA HIS A 233 -6.62 -6.19 26.73
C HIS A 233 -5.77 -5.23 25.89
N VAL A 234 -6.16 -4.98 24.65
CA VAL A 234 -5.57 -3.92 23.80
C VAL A 234 -6.18 -2.58 24.20
N LEU A 235 -7.50 -2.49 24.31
CA LEU A 235 -8.20 -1.26 24.71
C LEU A 235 -7.68 -0.68 26.03
N ALA A 236 -7.35 -1.54 27.00
CA ALA A 236 -6.79 -1.13 28.29
C ALA A 236 -5.41 -0.48 28.21
N LYS A 237 -4.67 -0.67 27.10
CA LYS A 237 -3.35 -0.07 26.86
C LYS A 237 -3.43 1.20 26.02
N ILE A 238 -4.51 1.37 25.26
CA ILE A 238 -4.73 2.53 24.41
C ILE A 238 -5.05 3.76 25.27
N PRO A 239 -4.22 4.82 25.24
CA PRO A 239 -4.54 6.08 25.92
C PRO A 239 -5.89 6.66 25.47
N GLU A 240 -6.68 7.18 26.41
CA GLU A 240 -8.05 7.69 26.13
C GLU A 240 -8.11 8.71 24.98
N PHE A 241 -7.06 9.52 24.81
CA PHE A 241 -7.01 10.50 23.72
C PHE A 241 -6.99 9.87 22.31
N TYR A 242 -6.62 8.58 22.18
CA TYR A 242 -6.69 7.83 20.92
C TYR A 242 -8.05 7.14 20.72
N HIS A 243 -8.91 7.05 21.73
CA HIS A 243 -10.20 6.36 21.63
C HIS A 243 -11.11 6.91 20.53
N PRO A 244 -11.15 8.22 20.25
CA PRO A 244 -11.89 8.73 19.08
C PRO A 244 -11.47 8.08 17.76
N ARG A 245 -10.18 7.73 17.61
CA ARG A 245 -9.64 7.08 16.40
C ARG A 245 -10.09 5.63 16.25
N LEU A 246 -10.56 4.98 17.32
CA LEU A 246 -11.12 3.62 17.23
C LEU A 246 -12.44 3.58 16.45
N LYS A 247 -13.10 4.74 16.32
CA LYS A 247 -14.31 4.93 15.50
C LYS A 247 -13.99 5.25 14.05
N ALA A 248 -12.71 5.38 13.69
CA ALA A 248 -12.33 5.66 12.32
C ALA A 248 -12.41 4.39 11.44
N TYR A 249 -12.45 4.63 10.13
CA TYR A 249 -12.26 3.62 9.10
C TYR A 249 -10.99 3.97 8.30
N PRO A 250 -9.79 3.62 8.81
CA PRO A 250 -8.54 4.08 8.21
C PRO A 250 -8.43 3.67 6.74
N THR A 251 -8.12 4.63 5.88
CA THR A 251 -8.19 4.46 4.42
C THR A 251 -6.89 4.85 3.76
N ASN A 252 -6.38 3.99 2.88
CA ASN A 252 -5.14 4.25 2.14
C ASN A 252 -5.38 5.30 1.06
N LEU A 253 -4.85 6.50 1.22
CA LEU A 253 -5.04 7.62 0.29
C LEU A 253 -4.52 7.33 -1.12
N ARG A 254 -3.63 6.34 -1.29
CA ARG A 254 -3.17 5.89 -2.63
C ARG A 254 -4.28 5.40 -3.54
N VAL A 255 -5.44 5.00 -3.00
CA VAL A 255 -6.60 4.59 -3.80
C VAL A 255 -7.54 5.74 -4.16
N ILE A 256 -7.34 6.92 -3.58
CA ILE A 256 -8.19 8.09 -3.78
C ILE A 256 -7.81 8.78 -5.09
N ASN A 257 -8.83 9.24 -5.81
CA ASN A 257 -8.70 9.87 -7.12
C ASN A 257 -8.42 11.37 -6.96
N GLY A 258 -7.53 11.90 -7.81
CA GLY A 258 -7.35 13.35 -7.95
C GLY A 258 -6.68 14.07 -6.78
N LEU A 259 -6.03 13.36 -5.84
CA LEU A 259 -5.25 14.01 -4.78
C LEU A 259 -3.97 14.65 -5.35
N ASP A 260 -3.66 15.87 -4.90
CA ASP A 260 -2.34 16.47 -5.09
C ASP A 260 -1.41 16.04 -3.97
N TRP A 261 -0.54 15.08 -4.27
CA TRP A 261 0.37 14.49 -3.28
C TRP A 261 1.45 15.44 -2.77
N LYS A 262 1.71 16.55 -3.49
CA LYS A 262 2.71 17.54 -3.07
C LYS A 262 2.17 18.47 -1.99
N GLU A 263 0.86 18.68 -1.97
CA GLU A 263 0.18 19.59 -1.05
C GLU A 263 -0.34 18.87 0.21
N LEU A 264 -0.32 17.53 0.26
CA LEU A 264 -0.74 16.78 1.43
C LEU A 264 0.25 16.94 2.60
N GLY A 265 -0.25 17.41 3.75
CA GLY A 265 0.47 17.41 5.01
C GLY A 265 0.61 16.00 5.61
N ILE A 266 1.56 15.21 5.11
CA ILE A 266 1.78 13.84 5.59
C ILE A 266 2.64 13.85 6.86
N ASN A 267 2.07 13.42 7.98
CA ASN A 267 2.79 13.22 9.23
C ASN A 267 3.59 11.92 9.18
N GLU A 268 4.91 12.00 9.34
CA GLU A 268 5.75 10.81 9.50
C GLU A 268 5.83 10.39 10.97
N VAL A 269 5.51 9.13 11.26
CA VAL A 269 5.64 8.60 12.63
C VAL A 269 7.10 8.26 12.93
N LYS A 270 7.61 8.73 14.06
CA LYS A 270 9.00 8.44 14.46
C LYS A 270 9.17 6.98 14.86
N PRO A 271 10.35 6.37 14.62
CA PRO A 271 10.64 5.00 15.07
C PRO A 271 10.35 4.83 16.56
N GLY A 272 9.53 3.83 16.93
CA GLY A 272 9.10 3.56 18.31
C GLY A 272 7.88 4.35 18.80
N GLU A 273 7.29 5.20 17.96
CA GLU A 273 6.03 5.93 18.23
C GLU A 273 4.88 5.42 17.34
N GLY A 274 5.03 4.22 16.76
CA GLY A 274 4.12 3.63 15.78
C GLY A 274 2.67 3.68 16.24
N ALA A 275 1.72 3.64 15.29
CA ALA A 275 0.31 3.55 15.67
C ALA A 275 0.04 2.34 16.59
N ALA A 276 0.86 1.29 16.57
CA ALA A 276 0.78 0.15 17.48
C ALA A 276 1.62 0.26 18.77
N ASP A 277 2.67 1.10 18.82
CA ASP A 277 3.45 1.31 20.05
C ASP A 277 2.72 2.28 21.02
N ASN A 278 1.72 3.00 20.49
CA ASN A 278 0.80 3.87 21.21
C ASN A 278 -0.65 3.31 21.25
N LEU A 279 -0.88 2.04 20.86
CA LEU A 279 -2.16 1.33 21.03
C LEU A 279 -2.01 0.13 21.99
#